data_AF-A0A519SEU0-F1
#
_entry.id   AF-A0A519SEU0-F1
#
_cell.length_a   1.000
_cell.length_b   1.000
_cell.length_c   1.000
_cell.angle_alpha   90.00
_cell.angle_beta   90.00
_cell.angle_gamma   90.00
#
_symmetry.space_group_name_H-M   'P 1'
#
loop_
_entity.id
_entity.type
_entity.pdbx_description
1 polymer ?
#
loop_
_entity_poly.entity_id
_entity_poly.type
_entity_poly.pdbx_seq_one_letter_code
_entity_poly.pdbx_strand_id
1 'polypeptide(L)'
;MLLITATTPLLNTLRTLLLLVVVSTGLMSCSQSENVAPQSQTTTLEASARPGSSVINNDGFEGSWFANFWIPELRTNTAAQVSNEHSRSGKQSMRFGWTPAQYDGTNPSAHSELGTDALKNGEVERWYGYSVYMPAAKMANDNEPIVFSQWHGVADAGGQDTFPPLAFYLEGGNQIKAYYRSSNVAITQAQQTPTAQTILPDFQDTGLAAWIPFDVHYVVNPFVVAGRA
;
A
#
# COMPACT_ATOMS: atom_id res chain seq x y z
N MET A 1 23.09 83.83 -13.53
CA MET A 1 21.72 83.40 -13.89
C MET A 1 21.63 81.91 -13.58
N LEU A 2 20.98 81.59 -12.46
CA LEU A 2 20.92 80.26 -11.85
C LEU A 2 19.52 79.70 -12.11
N LEU A 3 19.41 78.51 -12.70
CA LEU A 3 18.15 77.77 -12.76
C LEU A 3 18.45 76.34 -12.29
N ILE A 4 18.08 76.04 -11.04
CA ILE A 4 18.12 74.68 -10.48
C ILE A 4 16.67 74.20 -10.43
N THR A 5 16.33 73.29 -11.33
CA THR A 5 15.06 72.55 -11.35
C THR A 5 15.11 71.41 -10.34
N ALA A 6 14.39 71.56 -9.23
CA ALA A 6 14.11 70.47 -8.31
C ALA A 6 12.91 69.66 -8.84
N THR A 7 13.11 68.38 -9.17
CA THR A 7 11.99 67.46 -9.34
C THR A 7 12.26 66.10 -8.69
N THR A 8 11.40 65.82 -7.70
CA THR A 8 10.72 64.54 -7.44
C THR A 8 11.51 63.32 -6.93
N PRO A 9 11.92 63.30 -5.65
CA PRO A 9 12.17 62.05 -4.92
C PRO A 9 10.87 61.35 -4.44
N LEU A 10 9.72 62.03 -4.46
CA LEU A 10 8.45 61.52 -3.91
C LEU A 10 7.74 60.48 -4.80
N LEU A 11 7.90 60.55 -6.13
CA LEU A 11 7.20 59.63 -7.03
C LEU A 11 7.81 58.22 -7.04
N ASN A 12 9.14 58.13 -6.86
CA ASN A 12 9.84 56.84 -6.85
C ASN A 12 9.63 56.07 -5.54
N THR A 13 9.52 56.77 -4.40
CA THR A 13 9.23 56.12 -3.11
C THR A 13 7.80 55.56 -3.06
N LEU A 14 6.82 56.22 -3.68
CA LEU A 14 5.44 55.73 -3.72
C LEU A 14 5.29 54.46 -4.59
N ARG A 15 6.07 54.35 -5.69
CA ARG A 15 6.06 53.15 -6.55
C ARG A 15 6.65 51.91 -5.86
N THR A 16 7.72 52.07 -5.08
CA THR A 16 8.32 50.94 -4.37
C THR A 16 7.44 50.42 -3.24
N LEU A 17 6.71 51.31 -2.56
CA LEU A 17 5.79 50.92 -1.48
C LEU A 17 4.57 50.14 -2.03
N LEU A 18 4.06 50.53 -3.21
CA LEU A 18 2.92 49.85 -3.84
C LEU A 18 3.29 48.43 -4.33
N LEU A 19 4.53 48.24 -4.79
CA LEU A 19 5.02 46.90 -5.20
C LEU A 19 5.14 45.93 -4.02
N LEU A 20 5.49 46.42 -2.82
CA LEU A 20 5.61 45.59 -1.63
C LEU A 20 4.25 45.08 -1.10
N VAL A 21 3.18 45.86 -1.27
CA VAL A 21 1.82 45.48 -0.84
C VAL A 21 1.20 44.43 -1.78
N VAL A 22 1.53 44.45 -3.08
CA VAL A 22 1.03 43.45 -4.04
C VAL A 22 1.75 42.10 -3.89
N VAL A 23 3.02 42.08 -3.50
CA VAL A 23 3.77 40.82 -3.31
C VAL A 23 3.39 40.10 -2.01
N SER A 24 2.88 40.82 -0.99
CA SER A 24 2.50 40.22 0.30
C SER A 24 1.06 39.67 0.35
N THR A 25 0.26 39.85 -0.71
CA THR A 25 -1.10 39.27 -0.81
C THR A 25 -1.16 37.94 -1.58
N GLY A 26 -0.01 37.43 -2.06
CA GLY A 26 0.06 36.20 -2.87
C GLY A 26 0.34 34.89 -2.12
N LEU A 27 0.50 34.87 -0.79
CA LEU A 27 0.97 33.68 -0.06
C LEU A 27 -0.06 33.02 0.88
N MET A 28 -1.35 33.34 0.74
CA MET A 28 -2.42 32.57 1.38
C MET A 28 -3.28 31.86 0.33
N SER A 29 -2.63 31.03 -0.50
CA SER A 29 -3.33 29.88 -1.04
C SER A 29 -3.42 28.87 0.09
N CYS A 30 -4.48 28.98 0.90
CA CYS A 30 -4.93 27.88 1.73
C CYS A 30 -5.20 26.71 0.78
N SER A 31 -4.26 25.76 0.67
CA SER A 31 -4.68 24.40 0.44
C SER A 31 -5.53 24.03 1.64
N GLN A 32 -6.85 24.18 1.51
CA GLN A 32 -7.72 23.31 2.25
C GLN A 32 -7.35 21.91 1.77
N SER A 33 -6.42 21.27 2.49
CA SER A 33 -6.45 19.83 2.60
C SER A 33 -7.87 19.53 3.01
N GLU A 34 -8.66 19.02 2.07
CA GLU A 34 -9.86 18.28 2.40
C GLU A 34 -9.38 17.13 3.28
N ASN A 35 -9.24 17.41 4.58
CA ASN A 35 -9.47 16.41 5.58
C ASN A 35 -10.94 16.05 5.41
N VAL A 36 -11.18 15.13 4.49
CA VAL A 36 -12.30 14.21 4.58
C VAL A 36 -12.06 13.52 5.92
N ALA A 37 -12.57 14.13 6.99
CA ALA A 37 -12.81 13.42 8.23
C ALA A 37 -13.49 12.13 7.80
N PRO A 38 -13.04 10.94 8.25
CA PRO A 38 -13.72 9.70 7.91
C PRO A 38 -15.17 9.94 8.28
N GLN A 39 -16.01 10.08 7.25
CA GLN A 39 -17.42 10.21 7.47
C GLN A 39 -17.75 8.93 8.21
N SER A 40 -18.08 9.04 9.49
CA SER A 40 -18.91 8.06 10.16
C SER A 40 -20.29 8.16 9.52
N GLN A 41 -20.33 7.92 8.21
CA GLN A 41 -21.53 7.53 7.53
C GLN A 41 -21.82 6.16 8.08
N THR A 42 -22.76 6.13 9.02
CA THR A 42 -23.61 4.97 9.21
C THR A 42 -24.44 4.81 7.93
N THR A 43 -23.78 4.53 6.81
CA THR A 43 -24.44 4.18 5.56
C THR A 43 -24.74 2.69 5.66
N THR A 44 -25.99 2.40 5.97
CA THR A 44 -26.73 1.22 5.53
C THR A 44 -26.77 1.05 3.98
N LEU A 45 -25.85 1.72 3.25
CA LEU A 45 -25.63 1.68 1.81
C LEU A 45 -24.24 1.10 1.44
N GLU A 46 -23.41 0.73 2.42
CA GLU A 46 -22.28 -0.17 2.18
C GLU A 46 -22.79 -1.61 2.03
N ALA A 47 -23.25 -1.93 0.82
CA ALA A 47 -23.26 -3.26 0.20
C ALA A 47 -24.33 -3.35 -0.91
N SER A 48 -24.31 -2.43 -1.88
CA SER A 48 -24.58 -2.88 -3.25
C SER A 48 -23.29 -3.40 -3.87
N ALA A 49 -22.63 -4.30 -3.14
CA ALA A 49 -21.71 -5.23 -3.76
C ALA A 49 -22.54 -6.00 -4.82
N ARG A 50 -21.94 -6.29 -5.98
CA ARG A 50 -22.64 -6.85 -7.16
C ARG A 50 -23.69 -7.87 -6.73
N PRO A 51 -24.90 -7.91 -7.33
CA PRO A 51 -25.88 -8.95 -7.01
C PRO A 51 -25.22 -10.33 -7.16
N GLY A 52 -24.92 -10.97 -6.02
CA GLY A 52 -24.15 -12.23 -5.95
C GLY A 52 -22.82 -12.20 -5.18
N SER A 53 -22.30 -11.06 -4.71
CA SER A 53 -21.08 -11.05 -3.88
C SER A 53 -21.41 -11.37 -2.42
N SER A 54 -20.87 -12.48 -1.92
CA SER A 54 -20.89 -12.80 -0.49
C SER A 54 -19.55 -12.45 0.15
N VAL A 55 -19.55 -11.79 1.31
CA VAL A 55 -18.35 -11.69 2.14
C VAL A 55 -18.00 -13.11 2.59
N ILE A 56 -16.84 -13.60 2.14
CA ILE A 56 -16.37 -14.95 2.47
C ILE A 56 -15.70 -14.95 3.84
N ASN A 57 -14.87 -13.94 4.10
CA ASN A 57 -14.05 -13.81 5.31
C ASN A 57 -14.01 -12.36 5.77
N ASN A 58 -13.96 -12.14 7.09
CA ASN A 58 -13.77 -10.82 7.73
C ASN A 58 -12.69 -10.94 8.82
N ASP A 59 -11.73 -10.02 8.87
CA ASP A 59 -10.45 -10.15 9.56
C ASP A 59 -10.49 -10.60 11.03
N GLY A 60 -11.53 -10.22 11.78
CA GLY A 60 -11.74 -10.56 13.17
C GLY A 60 -11.02 -9.69 14.20
N PHE A 61 -10.28 -8.64 13.80
CA PHE A 61 -9.36 -7.90 14.68
C PHE A 61 -10.05 -7.23 15.88
N GLU A 62 -11.34 -6.90 15.78
CA GLU A 62 -12.13 -6.28 16.86
C GLU A 62 -12.26 -7.17 18.11
N GLY A 63 -11.95 -8.47 18.00
CA GLY A 63 -11.90 -9.40 19.12
C GLY A 63 -10.56 -9.43 19.86
N SER A 64 -9.63 -8.50 19.58
CA SER A 64 -8.22 -8.53 20.05
C SER A 64 -7.45 -9.78 19.59
N TRP A 65 -7.94 -10.46 18.55
CA TRP A 65 -7.36 -11.62 17.92
C TRP A 65 -7.69 -11.59 16.42
N PHE A 66 -6.98 -12.36 15.58
CA PHE A 66 -7.32 -12.49 14.17
C PHE A 66 -8.23 -13.71 13.95
N ALA A 67 -9.13 -13.64 12.98
CA ALA A 67 -10.05 -14.74 12.68
C ALA A 67 -9.32 -16.03 12.27
N ASN A 68 -9.94 -17.18 12.53
CA ASN A 68 -9.32 -18.51 12.35
C ASN A 68 -8.97 -18.88 10.89
N PHE A 69 -9.40 -18.10 9.90
CA PHE A 69 -9.01 -18.36 8.51
C PHE A 69 -7.61 -17.83 8.18
N TRP A 70 -7.04 -16.97 9.04
CA TRP A 70 -5.65 -16.55 8.91
C TRP A 70 -4.72 -17.67 9.37
N ILE A 71 -3.71 -17.94 8.56
CA ILE A 71 -2.61 -18.85 8.85
C ILE A 71 -1.40 -17.98 9.21
N PRO A 72 -1.08 -17.83 10.51
CA PRO A 72 -0.01 -16.94 10.93
C PRO A 72 1.37 -17.54 10.66
N GLU A 73 2.19 -16.81 9.91
CA GLU A 73 3.60 -17.12 9.70
C GLU A 73 4.47 -16.06 10.39
N LEU A 74 4.45 -16.07 11.73
CA LEU A 74 5.16 -15.08 12.54
C LEU A 74 6.52 -15.63 12.97
N ARG A 75 7.59 -14.91 12.65
CA ARG A 75 8.95 -15.33 13.04
C ARG A 75 9.29 -15.00 14.49
N THR A 76 8.70 -13.94 15.02
CA THR A 76 8.82 -13.58 16.43
C THR A 76 7.45 -13.20 16.97
N ASN A 77 7.23 -13.40 18.27
CA ASN A 77 5.97 -13.04 18.92
C ASN A 77 5.66 -11.53 18.85
N THR A 78 6.65 -10.71 18.52
CA THR A 78 6.51 -9.24 18.40
C THR A 78 6.48 -8.78 16.94
N ALA A 79 6.66 -9.67 15.97
CA ALA A 79 6.69 -9.30 14.55
C ALA A 79 5.32 -8.90 14.02
N ALA A 80 4.24 -9.40 14.64
CA ALA A 80 2.89 -9.00 14.32
C ALA A 80 1.98 -9.08 15.56
N GLN A 81 1.11 -8.10 15.74
CA GLN A 81 0.14 -8.06 16.84
C GLN A 81 -1.11 -7.27 16.45
N VAL A 82 -2.25 -7.62 17.04
CA VAL A 82 -3.44 -6.77 16.99
C VAL A 82 -3.16 -5.51 17.83
N SER A 83 -3.38 -4.33 17.25
CA SER A 83 -3.06 -3.03 17.84
C SER A 83 -4.25 -2.09 17.77
N ASN A 84 -4.34 -1.18 18.74
CA ASN A 84 -5.29 -0.07 18.77
C ASN A 84 -4.62 1.30 18.48
N GLU A 85 -3.33 1.32 18.14
CA GLU A 85 -2.58 2.54 17.85
C GLU A 85 -3.07 3.23 16.57
N HIS A 86 -3.38 2.42 15.56
CA HIS A 86 -3.96 2.86 14.29
C HIS A 86 -5.08 1.90 13.90
N SER A 87 -6.24 2.42 13.47
CA SER A 87 -7.32 1.63 12.87
C SER A 87 -7.92 2.41 11.69
N ARG A 88 -8.32 1.71 10.62
CA ARG A 88 -9.06 2.32 9.49
C ARG A 88 -10.53 2.47 9.84
N SER A 89 -11.08 1.37 10.33
CA SER A 89 -12.45 1.20 10.78
C SER A 89 -12.41 0.40 12.08
N GLY A 90 -13.38 0.61 12.97
CA GLY A 90 -13.39 -0.07 14.26
C GLY A 90 -12.30 0.40 15.21
N LYS A 91 -11.91 -0.46 16.14
CA LYS A 91 -11.00 -0.16 17.25
C LYS A 91 -9.59 -0.71 17.04
N GLN A 92 -9.42 -1.70 16.17
CA GLN A 92 -8.18 -2.45 16.08
C GLN A 92 -7.75 -2.69 14.63
N SER A 93 -6.45 -2.93 14.44
CA SER A 93 -5.87 -3.40 13.18
C SER A 93 -4.74 -4.38 13.45
N MET A 94 -4.34 -5.14 12.43
CA MET A 94 -3.12 -5.94 12.50
C MET A 94 -1.91 -5.04 12.23
N ARG A 95 -1.00 -4.96 13.20
CA ARG A 95 0.28 -4.27 13.07
C ARG A 95 1.39 -5.28 12.82
N PHE A 96 2.12 -5.10 11.73
CA PHE A 96 3.39 -5.78 11.49
C PHE A 96 4.54 -4.83 11.80
N GLY A 97 5.65 -5.35 12.29
CA GLY A 97 6.82 -4.54 12.59
C GLY A 97 8.07 -5.39 12.76
N TRP A 98 9.14 -4.94 12.13
CA TRP A 98 10.46 -5.51 12.27
C TRP A 98 11.45 -4.46 12.74
N THR A 99 12.44 -4.90 13.50
CA THR A 99 13.57 -4.11 13.95
C THR A 99 14.85 -4.88 13.65
N PRO A 100 15.98 -4.20 13.40
CA PRO A 100 17.25 -4.88 13.18
C PRO A 100 17.66 -5.81 14.33
N ALA A 101 17.22 -5.53 15.56
CA ALA A 101 17.49 -6.38 16.72
C ALA A 101 16.79 -7.76 16.68
N GLN A 102 15.76 -7.92 15.84
CA GLN A 102 15.11 -9.20 15.60
C GLN A 102 15.82 -10.03 14.52
N TYR A 103 16.85 -9.48 13.86
CA TYR A 103 17.72 -10.24 12.96
C TYR A 103 18.75 -11.02 13.77
N ASP A 104 18.60 -12.35 13.83
CA ASP A 104 19.49 -13.24 14.58
C ASP A 104 20.66 -13.81 13.75
N GLY A 105 20.78 -13.39 12.49
CA GLY A 105 21.82 -13.87 11.56
C GLY A 105 21.62 -15.31 11.07
N THR A 106 20.62 -16.04 11.59
CA THR A 106 20.25 -17.39 11.13
C THR A 106 19.09 -17.36 10.14
N ASN A 107 18.38 -16.23 10.08
CA ASN A 107 17.26 -16.05 9.17
C ASN A 107 17.71 -15.37 7.86
N PRO A 108 17.57 -16.03 6.69
CA PRO A 108 17.89 -15.44 5.40
C PRO A 108 16.83 -14.42 4.92
N SER A 109 15.74 -14.23 5.66
CA SER A 109 14.70 -13.22 5.36
C SER A 109 14.03 -12.70 6.64
N ALA A 110 13.72 -11.39 6.68
CA ALA A 110 12.88 -10.77 7.69
C ALA A 110 11.41 -10.87 7.23
N HIS A 111 10.77 -12.00 7.52
CA HIS A 111 9.45 -12.34 7.01
C HIS A 111 8.45 -12.48 8.16
N SER A 112 7.31 -11.79 8.15
CA SER A 112 6.14 -12.20 8.95
C SER A 112 4.85 -11.81 8.24
N GLU A 113 3.94 -12.75 8.09
CA GLU A 113 2.70 -12.55 7.35
C GLU A 113 1.50 -13.26 8.00
N LEU A 114 0.31 -12.90 7.53
CA LEU A 114 -0.90 -13.68 7.73
C LEU A 114 -1.31 -14.22 6.35
N GLY A 115 -1.19 -15.53 6.16
CA GLY A 115 -1.65 -16.22 4.97
C GLY A 115 -3.14 -16.59 5.06
N THR A 116 -3.73 -16.97 3.93
CA THR A 116 -5.05 -17.61 3.88
C THR A 116 -4.94 -18.91 3.10
N ASP A 117 -5.96 -19.76 3.21
CA ASP A 117 -6.10 -20.89 2.30
C ASP A 117 -6.05 -20.47 0.83
N ALA A 118 -5.52 -21.36 -0.01
CA ALA A 118 -5.53 -21.20 -1.45
C ALA A 118 -6.96 -21.08 -2.00
N LEU A 119 -7.09 -20.59 -3.24
CA LEU A 119 -8.36 -20.62 -3.96
C LEU A 119 -8.89 -22.06 -4.01
N LYS A 120 -10.21 -22.23 -3.86
CA LYS A 120 -10.81 -23.56 -3.91
C LYS A 120 -10.70 -24.12 -5.34
N ASN A 121 -10.66 -25.44 -5.48
CA ASN A 121 -10.64 -26.05 -6.81
C ASN A 121 -11.83 -25.56 -7.67
N GLY A 122 -11.54 -25.10 -8.89
CA GLY A 122 -12.52 -24.49 -9.80
C GLY A 122 -12.77 -23.00 -9.60
N GLU A 123 -12.22 -22.38 -8.55
CA GLU A 123 -12.26 -20.94 -8.37
C GLU A 123 -11.16 -20.27 -9.20
N VAL A 124 -11.58 -19.47 -10.18
CA VAL A 124 -10.69 -18.77 -11.12
C VAL A 124 -10.68 -17.26 -10.92
N GLU A 125 -11.52 -16.74 -10.03
CA GLU A 125 -11.66 -15.31 -9.78
C GLU A 125 -11.94 -15.08 -8.29
N ARG A 126 -11.26 -14.10 -7.68
CA ARG A 126 -11.57 -13.61 -6.34
C ARG A 126 -11.29 -12.11 -6.21
N TRP A 127 -12.15 -11.43 -5.47
CA TRP A 127 -11.98 -10.04 -5.07
C TRP A 127 -11.43 -9.97 -3.65
N TYR A 128 -10.45 -9.09 -3.44
CA TYR A 128 -9.84 -8.83 -2.14
C TYR A 128 -9.95 -7.35 -1.84
N GLY A 129 -10.48 -7.01 -0.66
CA GLY A 129 -10.54 -5.64 -0.16
C GLY A 129 -9.75 -5.56 1.14
N TYR A 130 -8.79 -4.64 1.21
CA TYR A 130 -8.02 -4.40 2.44
C TYR A 130 -7.49 -2.97 2.47
N SER A 131 -6.82 -2.60 3.56
CA SER A 131 -6.09 -1.33 3.62
C SER A 131 -4.82 -1.44 4.41
N VAL A 132 -3.88 -0.59 4.06
CA VAL A 132 -2.57 -0.55 4.67
C VAL A 132 -2.29 0.85 5.18
N TYR A 133 -1.66 0.94 6.35
CA TYR A 133 -1.18 2.17 6.94
C TYR A 133 0.33 2.07 7.14
N MET A 134 1.07 2.97 6.51
CA MET A 134 2.54 3.02 6.61
C MET A 134 2.95 4.22 7.49
N PRO A 135 3.45 4.01 8.73
CA PRO A 135 3.76 5.11 9.63
C PRO A 135 4.96 5.94 9.15
N ALA A 136 4.71 7.20 8.76
CA ALA A 136 5.74 8.09 8.20
C ALA A 136 6.98 8.24 9.09
N ALA A 137 6.77 8.41 10.40
CA ALA A 137 7.84 8.58 11.37
C ALA A 137 8.81 7.39 11.48
N LYS A 138 8.42 6.22 10.95
CA LYS A 138 9.23 5.00 10.97
C LYS A 138 9.75 4.58 9.60
N MET A 139 9.05 4.96 8.52
CA MET A 139 9.30 4.42 7.18
C MET A 139 9.75 5.45 6.14
N ALA A 140 9.64 6.76 6.40
CA ALA A 140 9.85 7.80 5.37
C ALA A 140 11.23 7.85 4.71
N ASN A 141 12.24 7.27 5.36
CA ASN A 141 13.61 7.19 4.83
C ASN A 141 14.09 5.74 4.73
N ASP A 142 13.16 4.78 4.78
CA ASP A 142 13.51 3.38 4.58
C ASP A 142 13.67 3.13 3.07
N ASN A 143 14.84 2.61 2.70
CA ASN A 143 15.15 2.27 1.31
C ASN A 143 15.06 0.76 1.06
N GLU A 144 14.78 -0.03 2.10
CA GLU A 144 14.60 -1.47 1.95
C GLU A 144 13.21 -1.76 1.34
N PRO A 145 13.15 -2.56 0.26
CA PRO A 145 11.88 -2.93 -0.34
C PRO A 145 11.12 -3.89 0.58
N ILE A 146 9.85 -3.59 0.85
CA ILE A 146 8.97 -4.40 1.70
C ILE A 146 7.83 -4.94 0.87
N VAL A 147 7.66 -6.26 0.84
CA VAL A 147 6.42 -6.89 0.35
C VAL A 147 5.38 -6.80 1.46
N PHE A 148 4.31 -6.03 1.25
CA PHE A 148 3.24 -5.88 2.25
C PHE A 148 1.94 -6.61 1.87
N SER A 149 1.83 -7.09 0.63
CA SER A 149 0.73 -7.94 0.19
C SER A 149 1.19 -8.79 -0.99
N GLN A 150 0.84 -10.07 -1.01
CA GLN A 150 1.23 -10.98 -2.07
C GLN A 150 0.19 -12.09 -2.29
N TRP A 151 0.11 -12.54 -3.54
CA TRP A 151 -0.62 -13.73 -3.95
C TRP A 151 0.44 -14.74 -4.37
N HIS A 152 0.51 -15.84 -3.64
CA HIS A 152 1.47 -16.89 -3.90
C HIS A 152 0.79 -18.07 -4.61
N GLY A 153 1.49 -18.69 -5.55
CA GLY A 153 1.07 -19.98 -6.10
C GLY A 153 1.33 -21.08 -5.08
N VAL A 154 0.45 -22.07 -5.00
CA VAL A 154 0.77 -23.32 -4.28
C VAL A 154 1.47 -24.24 -5.28
N ALA A 155 2.68 -24.67 -4.95
CA ALA A 155 3.41 -25.61 -5.79
C ALA A 155 2.67 -26.96 -5.83
N ASP A 156 2.51 -27.51 -7.03
CA ASP A 156 2.09 -28.90 -7.20
C ASP A 156 3.10 -29.85 -6.56
N ALA A 157 2.70 -31.10 -6.34
CA ALA A 157 3.62 -32.12 -5.83
C ALA A 157 4.87 -32.25 -6.73
N GLY A 158 6.05 -32.02 -6.13
CA GLY A 158 7.34 -31.99 -6.84
C GLY A 158 7.72 -30.64 -7.45
N GLY A 159 6.86 -29.62 -7.35
CA GLY A 159 7.19 -28.24 -7.65
C GLY A 159 7.98 -27.55 -6.53
N GLN A 160 8.28 -26.27 -6.73
CA GLN A 160 8.98 -25.42 -5.76
C GLN A 160 8.28 -24.06 -5.66
N ASP A 161 8.50 -23.36 -4.54
CA ASP A 161 7.98 -22.01 -4.33
C ASP A 161 8.52 -21.03 -5.37
N THR A 162 7.66 -20.11 -5.79
CA THR A 162 7.91 -19.22 -6.91
C THR A 162 8.02 -17.78 -6.42
N PHE A 163 8.48 -16.87 -7.27
CA PHE A 163 8.10 -15.47 -7.02
C PHE A 163 6.57 -15.36 -7.05
N PRO A 164 5.95 -14.57 -6.16
CA PRO A 164 4.50 -14.42 -6.13
C PRO A 164 4.00 -13.85 -7.48
N PRO A 165 2.98 -14.47 -8.12
CA PRO A 165 2.37 -13.96 -9.34
C PRO A 165 1.87 -12.51 -9.25
N LEU A 166 1.43 -12.08 -8.07
CA LEU A 166 1.10 -10.68 -7.78
C LEU A 166 1.69 -10.31 -6.43
N ALA A 167 2.40 -9.19 -6.35
CA ALA A 167 2.87 -8.65 -5.08
C ALA A 167 2.94 -7.13 -5.11
N PHE A 168 2.61 -6.52 -3.97
CA PHE A 168 2.73 -5.09 -3.72
C PHE A 168 3.93 -4.83 -2.82
N TYR A 169 4.76 -3.90 -3.27
CA TYR A 169 6.00 -3.50 -2.62
C TYR A 169 5.88 -2.04 -2.20
N LEU A 170 6.41 -1.73 -1.02
CA LEU A 170 6.86 -0.38 -0.70
C LEU A 170 8.35 -0.34 -1.00
N GLU A 171 8.77 0.52 -1.92
CA GLU A 171 10.16 0.72 -2.32
C GLU A 171 10.68 2.07 -1.83
N GLY A 172 12.00 2.27 -1.93
CA GLY A 172 12.66 3.51 -1.55
C GLY A 172 12.02 4.75 -2.20
N GLY A 173 12.00 5.85 -1.45
CA GLY A 173 11.26 7.05 -1.85
C GLY A 173 9.74 6.94 -1.68
N ASN A 174 9.28 6.01 -0.84
CA ASN A 174 7.86 5.79 -0.48
C ASN A 174 6.97 5.42 -1.68
N GLN A 175 7.56 4.71 -2.64
CA GLN A 175 6.87 4.31 -3.86
C GLN A 175 6.19 2.96 -3.66
N ILE A 176 4.88 2.91 -3.86
CA ILE A 176 4.19 1.62 -3.95
C ILE A 176 4.28 1.11 -5.39
N LYS A 177 4.74 -0.13 -5.56
CA LYS A 177 4.78 -0.82 -6.86
C LYS A 177 4.07 -2.14 -6.76
N ALA A 178 3.21 -2.43 -7.74
CA ALA A 178 2.65 -3.76 -7.90
C ALA A 178 3.35 -4.49 -9.06
N TYR A 179 3.81 -5.69 -8.77
CA TYR A 179 4.44 -6.57 -9.74
C TYR A 179 3.49 -7.68 -10.10
N TYR A 180 3.18 -7.79 -11.39
CA TYR A 180 2.51 -8.94 -11.98
C TYR A 180 3.55 -9.81 -12.68
N ARG A 181 3.55 -11.11 -12.39
CA ARG A 181 4.53 -12.08 -12.88
C ARG A 181 3.83 -13.30 -13.45
N SER A 182 4.35 -13.82 -14.55
CA SER A 182 3.88 -15.07 -15.14
C SER A 182 5.05 -15.87 -15.72
N SER A 183 4.87 -17.19 -15.75
CA SER A 183 5.83 -18.12 -16.32
C SER A 183 5.13 -19.00 -17.35
N ASN A 184 5.64 -19.04 -18.59
CA ASN A 184 5.16 -19.97 -19.62
C ASN A 184 5.91 -21.31 -19.60
N VAL A 185 6.85 -21.48 -18.67
CA VAL A 185 7.55 -22.75 -18.40
C VAL A 185 7.22 -23.24 -17.00
N ALA A 186 7.32 -24.56 -16.80
CA ALA A 186 7.19 -25.15 -15.48
C ALA A 186 8.23 -24.55 -14.51
N ILE A 187 7.81 -24.32 -13.28
CA ILE A 187 8.68 -23.81 -12.22
C ILE A 187 9.24 -25.01 -11.46
N THR A 188 10.55 -25.23 -11.62
CA THR A 188 11.23 -26.43 -11.11
C THR A 188 12.25 -26.09 -10.03
N GLN A 189 12.47 -24.81 -9.76
CA GLN A 189 13.42 -24.32 -8.76
C GLN A 189 12.77 -23.25 -7.88
N ALA A 190 13.17 -23.23 -6.61
CA ALA A 190 12.75 -22.19 -5.70
C ALA A 190 13.20 -20.82 -6.23
N GLN A 191 12.30 -19.83 -6.21
CA GLN A 191 12.58 -18.48 -6.72
C GLN A 191 13.08 -18.48 -8.19
N GLN A 192 12.60 -19.40 -9.02
CA GLN A 192 12.87 -19.35 -10.46
C GLN A 192 12.34 -18.04 -11.04
N THR A 193 13.19 -17.32 -11.78
CA THR A 193 12.81 -16.07 -12.45
C THR A 193 11.61 -16.30 -13.38
N PRO A 194 10.55 -15.47 -13.28
CA PRO A 194 9.40 -15.57 -14.17
C PRO A 194 9.80 -15.23 -15.61
N THR A 195 9.11 -15.83 -16.59
CA THR A 195 9.38 -15.55 -18.01
C THR A 195 8.84 -14.19 -18.46
N ALA A 196 7.88 -13.64 -17.72
CA ALA A 196 7.35 -12.30 -17.93
C ALA A 196 7.09 -11.60 -16.60
N GLN A 197 7.37 -10.31 -16.58
CA GLN A 197 7.07 -9.43 -15.46
C GLN A 197 6.54 -8.10 -16.00
N THR A 198 5.51 -7.56 -15.35
CA THR A 198 4.96 -6.24 -15.62
C THR A 198 4.86 -5.49 -14.30
N ILE A 199 5.36 -4.27 -14.27
CA ILE A 199 5.11 -3.33 -13.17
C ILE A 199 3.83 -2.60 -13.53
N LEU A 200 2.81 -2.72 -12.69
CA LEU A 200 1.54 -2.05 -12.93
C LEU A 200 1.73 -0.54 -12.73
N PRO A 201 1.22 0.32 -13.63
CA PRO A 201 1.45 1.75 -13.59
C PRO A 201 0.86 2.42 -12.34
N ASP A 202 1.61 3.40 -11.81
CA ASP A 202 1.29 4.43 -10.83
C ASP A 202 0.31 4.07 -9.69
N PHE A 203 0.87 3.59 -8.58
CA PHE A 203 0.41 4.03 -7.26
C PHE A 203 1.20 5.31 -6.96
N GLN A 204 0.68 6.48 -7.35
CA GLN A 204 1.32 7.76 -7.02
C GLN A 204 1.61 7.84 -5.52
N ASP A 205 2.63 8.63 -5.13
CA ASP A 205 3.06 8.87 -3.74
C ASP A 205 1.85 8.86 -2.80
N THR A 206 1.62 7.72 -2.15
CA THR A 206 0.34 7.45 -1.49
C THR A 206 0.24 8.19 -0.17
N GLY A 207 1.27 8.96 0.19
CA GLY A 207 1.40 9.63 1.45
C GLY A 207 1.59 8.61 2.56
N LEU A 208 2.76 8.62 3.18
CA LEU A 208 2.91 7.93 4.46
C LEU A 208 1.98 8.57 5.49
N ALA A 209 1.62 7.81 6.52
CA ALA A 209 0.70 8.19 7.59
C ALA A 209 -0.77 8.40 7.16
N ALA A 210 -1.20 7.72 6.09
CA ALA A 210 -2.61 7.59 5.72
C ALA A 210 -2.99 6.11 5.49
N TRP A 211 -4.28 5.80 5.61
CA TRP A 211 -4.83 4.51 5.22
C TRP A 211 -5.05 4.47 3.72
N ILE A 212 -4.44 3.50 3.06
CA ILE A 212 -4.50 3.32 1.62
C ILE A 212 -5.40 2.12 1.34
N PRO A 213 -6.59 2.31 0.71
CA PRO A 213 -7.45 1.22 0.33
C PRO A 213 -6.94 0.49 -0.91
N PHE A 214 -7.08 -0.83 -0.90
CA PHE A 214 -6.80 -1.70 -2.04
C PHE A 214 -8.02 -2.57 -2.32
N ASP A 215 -8.51 -2.48 -3.56
CA ASP A 215 -9.51 -3.37 -4.13
C ASP A 215 -8.86 -4.16 -5.27
N VAL A 216 -8.51 -5.42 -5.00
CA VAL A 216 -7.78 -6.29 -5.93
C VAL A 216 -8.74 -7.31 -6.52
N HIS A 217 -8.94 -7.20 -7.83
CA HIS A 217 -9.61 -8.22 -8.62
C HIS A 217 -8.57 -9.18 -9.18
N TYR A 218 -8.53 -10.40 -8.66
CA TYR A 218 -7.56 -11.41 -9.06
C TYR A 218 -8.25 -12.49 -9.89
N VAL A 219 -7.83 -12.63 -11.15
CA VAL A 219 -8.29 -13.68 -12.06
C VAL A 219 -7.12 -14.61 -12.36
N VAL A 220 -7.26 -15.87 -11.98
CA VAL A 220 -6.32 -16.94 -12.35
C VAL A 220 -6.65 -17.38 -13.76
N ASN A 221 -5.72 -17.14 -14.68
CA ASN A 221 -5.79 -17.76 -16.00
C ASN A 221 -5.40 -19.23 -15.86
N PRO A 222 -6.32 -20.19 -16.06
CA PRO A 222 -5.93 -21.58 -16.10
C PRO A 222 -4.97 -21.74 -17.29
N PHE A 223 -3.75 -22.19 -17.02
CA PHE A 223 -2.89 -22.67 -18.10
C PHE A 223 -3.64 -23.82 -18.77
N VAL A 224 -4.11 -23.61 -20.00
CA VAL A 224 -4.42 -24.71 -20.89
C VAL A 224 -3.07 -25.34 -21.22
N VAL A 225 -2.65 -26.32 -20.43
CA VAL A 225 -1.53 -27.18 -20.80
C VAL A 225 -1.99 -27.92 -22.04
N ALA A 226 -1.58 -27.44 -23.21
CA ALA A 226 -1.83 -28.13 -24.46
C ALA A 226 -1.25 -29.55 -24.34
N GLY A 227 -2.12 -30.56 -24.20
CA GLY A 227 -1.73 -31.97 -24.17
C GLY A 227 -1.97 -32.75 -22.87
N ARG A 228 -2.72 -32.24 -21.90
CA ARG A 228 -3.29 -33.08 -20.81
C ARG A 228 -4.82 -33.05 -20.85
N ALA A 229 -5.39 -33.96 -21.64
CA ALA A 229 -6.76 -34.45 -21.56
C ALA A 229 -6.71 -35.96 -21.34
#